data_AF-A0A2V6IJD5-F1
#
_entry.id   AF-A0A2V6IJD5-F1
#
_cell.length_a   1.000
_cell.length_b   1.000
_cell.length_c   1.000
_cell.angle_alpha   90.00
_cell.angle_beta   90.00
_cell.angle_gamma   90.00
#
_symmetry.space_group_name_H-M   'P 1'
#
loop_
_entity.id
_entity.type
_entity.pdbx_description
1 polymer ?
#
loop_
_entity_poly.entity_id
_entity_poly.type
_entity_poly.pdbx_seq_one_letter_code
_entity_poly.pdbx_strand_id
1 'polypeptide(L)'
;TYNAKWDEEYRKRWGLENQFVEDLDPGLVNEIQETCKDIYRLLTIDGYARIDLRLAPENKLYFIEANPNPILADDEDFALSAARAGLPYPQLIDRIVRLGMKTVRD
;
A
#
# COMPACT_ATOMS: atom_id res chain seq x y z
N THR A 1 -17.07 -0.02 7.07
CA THR A 1 -18.44 -0.55 6.84
C THR A 1 -18.74 -0.49 5.34
N TYR A 2 -19.70 -1.28 4.85
CA TYR A 2 -20.06 -1.38 3.42
C TYR A 2 -20.18 0.00 2.75
N ASN A 3 -20.88 0.93 3.41
CA ASN A 3 -21.15 2.27 2.87
C ASN A 3 -19.88 3.08 2.57
N ALA A 4 -18.88 3.05 3.45
CA ALA A 4 -17.61 3.76 3.21
C ALA A 4 -16.84 3.20 2.00
N LYS A 5 -17.07 1.93 1.64
CA LYS A 5 -16.40 1.28 0.51
C LYS A 5 -17.20 1.39 -0.80
N TRP A 6 -18.51 1.17 -0.75
CA TRP A 6 -19.33 0.89 -1.94
C TRP A 6 -20.49 1.87 -2.19
N ASP A 7 -20.75 2.82 -1.28
CA ASP A 7 -21.81 3.81 -1.44
C ASP A 7 -21.20 5.15 -1.88
N GLU A 8 -21.36 5.50 -3.15
CA GLU A 8 -20.83 6.74 -3.72
C GLU A 8 -21.41 8.00 -3.08
N GLU A 9 -22.70 8.00 -2.74
CA GLU A 9 -23.36 9.14 -2.10
C GLU A 9 -22.80 9.36 -0.69
N TYR A 10 -22.60 8.26 0.05
CA TYR A 10 -21.92 8.31 1.35
C TYR A 10 -20.49 8.82 1.21
N ARG A 11 -19.72 8.30 0.25
CA ARG A 11 -18.33 8.72 0.02
C ARG A 11 -18.23 10.21 -0.31
N LYS A 12 -19.10 10.72 -1.19
CA LYS A 12 -19.18 12.16 -1.51
C LYS A 12 -19.51 13.00 -0.28
N ARG A 13 -20.51 12.59 0.50
CA ARG A 13 -20.92 13.31 1.72
C ARG A 13 -19.79 13.45 2.74
N TRP A 14 -18.90 12.47 2.82
CA TRP A 14 -17.79 12.44 3.79
C TRP A 14 -16.43 12.76 3.19
N GLY A 15 -16.34 13.15 1.92
CA GLY A 15 -15.08 13.48 1.24
C GLY A 15 -14.11 12.30 1.13
N LEU A 16 -14.63 11.07 0.97
CA LEU A 16 -13.82 9.86 0.88
C LEU A 16 -13.33 9.65 -0.55
N GLU A 17 -12.11 10.11 -0.81
CA GLU A 17 -11.46 10.02 -2.12
C GLU A 17 -10.28 9.03 -2.08
N ASN A 18 -10.17 8.22 -3.12
CA ASN A 18 -8.99 7.40 -3.34
C ASN A 18 -8.12 8.15 -4.35
N GLN A 19 -6.99 8.67 -3.89
CA GLN A 19 -6.05 9.39 -4.75
C GLN A 19 -4.63 9.22 -4.24
N PHE A 20 -3.67 9.43 -5.14
CA PHE A 20 -2.30 9.65 -4.71
C PHE A 20 -2.23 11.00 -4.02
N VAL A 21 -1.65 11.01 -2.82
CA VAL A 21 -1.45 12.26 -2.10
C VAL A 21 -0.39 13.10 -2.83
N GLU A 22 -0.73 14.35 -3.08
CA GLU A 22 0.17 15.36 -3.62
C GLU A 22 0.65 16.28 -2.48
N ASP A 23 1.77 16.96 -2.66
CA ASP A 23 2.27 18.01 -1.76
C ASP A 23 2.54 17.60 -0.29
N LEU A 24 2.83 16.32 -0.02
CA LEU A 24 3.37 15.90 1.27
C LEU A 24 4.82 16.39 1.45
N ASP A 25 5.16 16.81 2.67
CA ASP A 25 6.53 17.13 3.04
C ASP A 25 7.48 15.95 2.71
N PRO A 26 8.59 16.17 1.99
CA PRO A 26 9.50 15.08 1.61
C PRO A 26 10.08 14.30 2.80
N GLY A 27 10.26 14.95 3.94
CA GLY A 27 10.70 14.31 5.18
C GLY A 27 9.65 13.32 5.70
N LEU A 28 8.38 13.73 5.71
CA LEU A 28 7.26 12.87 6.08
C LEU A 28 7.07 11.70 5.11
N VAL A 29 7.25 11.91 3.80
CA VAL A 29 7.23 10.81 2.81
C VAL A 29 8.31 9.76 3.13
N ASN A 30 9.52 10.20 3.45
CA ASN A 30 10.60 9.30 3.84
C ASN A 30 10.28 8.56 5.14
N GLU A 31 9.72 9.24 6.15
CA GLU A 31 9.31 8.62 7.42
C GLU A 31 8.24 7.53 7.19
N ILE A 32 7.25 7.79 6.34
CA ILE A 32 6.22 6.81 5.95
C ILE A 32 6.88 5.57 5.32
N GLN A 33 7.79 5.77 4.37
CA GLN A 33 8.45 4.67 3.66
C GLN A 33 9.32 3.81 4.60
N GLU A 34 10.12 4.43 5.47
CA GLU A 34 10.94 3.70 6.43
C GLU A 34 10.07 2.95 7.46
N THR A 35 9.01 3.60 7.95
CA THR A 35 8.03 2.96 8.85
C THR A 35 7.41 1.72 8.20
N CYS A 36 6.98 1.79 6.94
CA CYS A 36 6.44 0.64 6.21
C CYS A 36 7.46 -0.50 6.05
N LYS A 37 8.73 -0.17 5.75
CA LYS A 37 9.80 -1.17 5.62
C LYS A 37 10.12 -1.83 6.97
N ASP A 38 10.11 -1.07 8.06
CA ASP A 38 10.36 -1.60 9.39
C ASP A 38 9.24 -2.53 9.85
N ILE A 39 7.98 -2.15 9.64
CA ILE A 39 6.81 -3.01 9.89
C ILE A 39 6.93 -4.31 9.09
N TYR A 40 7.23 -4.22 7.79
CA TYR A 40 7.40 -5.40 6.93
C TYR A 40 8.44 -6.38 7.49
N ARG A 41 9.60 -5.87 7.91
CA ARG A 41 10.69 -6.68 8.50
C ARG A 41 10.31 -7.27 9.85
N LEU A 42 9.72 -6.47 10.74
CA LEU A 42 9.32 -6.88 12.08
C LEU A 42 8.24 -7.96 12.07
N LEU A 43 7.33 -7.90 11.09
CA LEU A 43 6.29 -8.91 10.88
C LEU A 43 6.77 -10.12 10.08
N THR A 44 8.06 -10.19 9.73
CA THR A 44 8.67 -11.31 8.99
C THR A 44 7.95 -11.63 7.68
N ILE A 45 7.40 -10.60 7.04
CA ILE A 45 6.71 -10.75 5.77
C ILE A 45 7.74 -11.05 4.68
N ASP A 46 7.38 -11.92 3.74
CA ASP A 46 8.18 -12.27 2.57
C ASP A 46 7.36 -12.04 1.29
N GLY A 47 8.05 -11.80 0.18
CA GLY A 47 7.43 -11.48 -1.10
C GLY A 47 6.91 -10.04 -1.14
N TYR A 48 5.59 -9.86 -1.18
CA TYR A 48 4.93 -8.57 -1.36
C TYR A 48 3.87 -8.33 -0.28
N ALA A 49 3.57 -7.07 0.01
CA ALA A 49 2.52 -6.70 0.95
C ALA A 49 2.06 -5.26 0.73
N ARG A 50 0.86 -4.95 1.24
CA ARG A 50 0.38 -3.59 1.42
C ARG A 50 0.39 -3.26 2.91
N ILE A 51 0.92 -2.09 3.27
CA ILE A 51 0.91 -1.58 4.64
C ILE A 51 0.00 -0.37 4.68
N ASP A 52 -1.05 -0.45 5.48
CA ASP A 52 -2.06 0.59 5.59
C ASP A 52 -1.77 1.42 6.85
N LEU A 53 -1.53 2.72 6.65
CA LEU A 53 -1.27 3.70 7.70
C LEU A 53 -2.36 4.77 7.73
N ARG A 54 -2.54 5.41 8.88
CA ARG A 54 -3.30 6.65 9.04
C ARG A 54 -2.38 7.77 9.49
N LEU A 55 -2.36 8.85 8.72
CA LEU A 55 -1.73 10.10 9.09
C LEU A 55 -2.76 10.99 9.80
N ALA A 56 -2.48 11.37 11.05
CA ALA A 56 -3.29 12.35 11.80
C ALA A 56 -2.85 13.79 11.49
N PRO A 57 -3.69 14.81 11.80
CA PRO A 57 -3.39 16.22 11.50
C PRO A 57 -2.06 16.74 12.08
N GLU A 58 -1.58 16.16 13.18
CA GLU A 58 -0.29 16.51 13.80
C GLU A 58 0.91 15.80 13.15
N ASN A 59 0.76 15.32 11.91
CA ASN A 59 1.71 14.46 11.19
C ASN A 59 2.06 13.14 11.91
N LYS A 60 1.19 12.68 12.81
CA LYS A 60 1.42 11.43 13.54
C LYS A 60 0.91 10.23 12.76
N LEU A 61 1.79 9.26 12.51
CA LEU A 61 1.47 8.01 11.86
C LEU A 61 0.90 6.98 12.83
N TYR A 62 -0.15 6.29 12.39
CA TYR A 62 -0.75 5.14 13.08
C TYR A 62 -0.80 3.95 12.12
N PHE A 63 -0.23 2.83 12.53
CA PHE A 63 -0.37 1.57 11.81
C PHE A 63 -1.80 1.03 11.93
N ILE A 64 -2.40 0.64 10.80
CA ILE A 64 -3.73 0.02 10.78
C ILE A 64 -3.59 -1.48 10.50
N GLU A 65 -2.96 -1.85 9.39
CA GLU A 65 -2.95 -3.23 8.89
C GLU A 65 -1.72 -3.49 8.03
N ALA A 66 -1.22 -4.73 8.09
CA ALA A 66 -0.31 -5.28 7.11
C ALA A 66 -1.02 -6.41 6.37
N ASN A 67 -1.22 -6.25 5.06
CA ASN A 67 -1.84 -7.25 4.21
C ASN A 67 -0.77 -7.91 3.34
N PRO A 68 -0.37 -9.17 3.62
CA PRO A 68 0.66 -9.89 2.85
C PRO A 68 0.11 -10.51 1.55
N ASN A 69 -1.18 -10.36 1.24
CA ASN A 69 -1.78 -10.80 -0.01
C ASN A 69 -2.83 -9.78 -0.50
N PRO A 70 -2.41 -8.55 -0.85
CA PRO A 70 -3.30 -7.53 -1.38
C PRO A 70 -3.85 -7.94 -2.75
N ILE A 71 -4.94 -7.28 -3.17
CA ILE A 71 -5.47 -7.44 -4.53
C ILE A 71 -4.41 -6.98 -5.53
N LEU A 72 -4.15 -7.83 -6.53
CA LEU A 72 -3.12 -7.60 -7.55
C LEU A 72 -3.70 -7.13 -8.88
N ALA A 73 -4.99 -6.84 -9.01
CA ALA A 73 -5.51 -6.35 -10.29
C ALA A 73 -4.81 -5.03 -10.69
N ASP A 74 -4.65 -4.81 -12.00
CA ASP A 74 -3.90 -3.66 -12.56
C ASP A 74 -4.50 -2.30 -12.14
N ASP A 75 -5.81 -2.27 -11.91
CA ASP A 75 -6.60 -1.13 -11.49
C ASP A 75 -6.73 -0.98 -9.96
N GLU A 76 -5.98 -1.75 -9.17
CA GLU A 76 -6.06 -1.75 -7.71
C GLU A 76 -4.80 -1.15 -7.05
N ASP A 77 -4.95 -0.68 -5.79
CA ASP A 77 -3.99 0.17 -5.08
C ASP A 77 -2.53 -0.30 -5.15
N PHE A 78 -2.30 -1.62 -5.02
CA PHE A 78 -0.96 -2.18 -5.00
C PHE A 78 -0.28 -2.09 -6.38
N ALA A 79 -0.99 -2.45 -7.45
CA ALA A 79 -0.48 -2.34 -8.82
C ALA A 79 -0.30 -0.88 -9.24
N LEU A 80 -1.27 -0.02 -8.91
CA LEU A 80 -1.19 1.41 -9.18
C LEU A 80 0.00 2.06 -8.45
N SER A 81 0.26 1.68 -7.20
CA SER A 81 1.43 2.17 -6.44
C SER A 81 2.76 1.72 -7.06
N ALA A 82 2.85 0.48 -7.53
CA ALA A 82 4.03 -0.02 -8.23
C ALA A 82 4.25 0.71 -9.57
N ALA A 83 3.19 0.93 -10.34
CA ALA A 83 3.25 1.68 -11.59
C ALA A 83 3.72 3.12 -11.36
N ARG A 84 3.22 3.79 -10.30
CA ARG A 84 3.67 5.13 -9.89
C ARG A 84 5.16 5.16 -9.52
N ALA A 85 5.68 4.07 -8.96
CA ALA A 85 7.09 3.89 -8.66
C ALA A 85 7.95 3.45 -9.88
N GLY A 86 7.37 3.42 -11.09
CA GLY A 86 8.09 3.07 -12.33
C GLY A 86 8.19 1.57 -12.60
N LEU A 87 7.36 0.74 -11.95
CA LEU A 87 7.28 -0.70 -12.18
C LEU A 87 5.93 -1.07 -12.82
N PRO A 88 5.85 -1.19 -14.16
CA PRO A 88 4.63 -1.52 -14.86
C PRO A 88 4.09 -2.90 -14.47
N TYR A 89 2.77 -3.08 -14.59
CA TYR A 89 2.06 -4.27 -14.12
C TYR A 89 2.65 -5.62 -14.59
N PRO A 90 3.01 -5.84 -15.86
CA PRO A 90 3.64 -7.10 -16.27
C PRO A 90 4.96 -7.39 -15.56
N GLN A 91 5.76 -6.35 -15.29
CA GLN A 91 7.04 -6.48 -14.57
C GLN A 91 6.84 -6.71 -13.07
N LEU A 92 5.79 -6.11 -12.49
CA LEU A 92 5.39 -6.38 -11.12
C LEU A 92 5.06 -7.86 -10.91
N ILE A 93 4.20 -8.42 -11.77
CA ILE A 93 3.78 -9.82 -11.68
C ILE A 93 4.98 -10.76 -11.88
N ASP A 94 5.82 -10.53 -12.89
CA ASP A 94 7.05 -11.31 -13.10
C ASP A 94 7.96 -11.27 -11.86
N ARG A 95 8.12 -10.10 -11.23
CA ARG A 95 8.94 -9.95 -10.01
C ARG A 95 8.37 -10.72 -8.83
N ILE A 96 7.04 -10.71 -8.62
CA ILE A 96 6.36 -11.49 -7.57
C ILE A 96 6.59 -12.98 -7.77
N VAL A 97 6.39 -13.48 -8.99
CA VAL A 97 6.60 -14.90 -9.33
C VAL A 97 8.06 -15.30 -9.08
N ARG A 98 9.02 -14.48 -9.52
CA ARG A 98 10.45 -14.73 -9.28
C ARG A 98 10.83 -14.73 -7.81
N LEU A 99 10.20 -13.89 -6.98
CA LEU A 99 10.39 -13.92 -5.53
C LEU A 99 9.88 -15.24 -4.97
N GLY A 100 8.66 -15.65 -5.31
CA GLY A 100 8.08 -16.92 -4.88
C GLY A 100 8.90 -18.15 -5.30
N MET A 101 9.53 -18.13 -6.48
CA MET A 101 10.42 -19.21 -6.92
C MET A 101 11.75 -19.27 -6.17
N LYS A 102 12.24 -18.14 -5.65
CA LYS A 102 13.49 -18.08 -4.86
C LYS A 102 13.25 -18.48 -3.41
N THR A 103 12.05 -18.22 -2.89
CA THR A 103 11.63 -18.67 -1.57
C THR A 103 11.36 -20.18 -1.61
N VAL A 104 12.42 -20.99 -1.77
CA VAL A 104 12.36 -22.41 -1.41
C VAL A 104 12.37 -22.45 0.12
N ARG A 105 11.23 -22.80 0.71
CA ARG A 105 11.15 -23.09 2.14
C ARG A 105 11.59 -24.54 2.33
N ASP A 106 12.61 -24.75 3.15
CA ASP A 106 12.91 -26.06 3.74
C ASP A 106 11.76 -26.51 4.68
#